data_AF-M1BMH4-F1
#
_entry.id   AF-M1BMH4-F1
#
_cell.length_a   1.000
_cell.length_b   1.000
_cell.length_c   1.000
_cell.angle_alpha   90.00
_cell.angle_beta   90.00
_cell.angle_gamma   90.00
#
_symmetry.space_group_name_H-M   'P 1'
#
loop_
_entity.id
_entity.type
_entity.pdbx_description
1 polymer ?
#
loop_
_entity_poly.entity_id
_entity_poly.type
_entity_poly.pdbx_seq_one_letter_code
_entity_poly.pdbx_strand_id
1 'polypeptide(L)'
;MKPNGQWVTNASAEVNDKVKDVVAEKIQEIEEGTDVDPIINAAFVQIMGEKSKYILGQGSGIKSASRISRNEIQEQLQAQQKEEEEERRKRESVERKLMEVKNQLEEERKN
;
A
#
# COMPACT_ATOMS: atom_id res chain seq x y z
N MET A 1 -42.79 27.62 0.66
CA MET A 1 -41.86 27.45 1.80
C MET A 1 -40.94 26.28 1.46
N LYS A 2 -39.61 26.48 1.46
CA LYS A 2 -38.69 25.34 1.38
C LYS A 2 -38.86 24.54 2.69
N PRO A 3 -38.98 23.21 2.66
CA PRO A 3 -38.96 22.44 3.90
C PRO A 3 -37.63 22.74 4.58
N ASN A 4 -37.66 23.07 5.86
CA ASN A 4 -36.46 23.33 6.64
C ASN A 4 -35.48 22.18 6.39
N GLY A 5 -34.36 22.52 5.73
CA GLY A 5 -33.44 21.57 5.15
C GLY A 5 -32.96 20.55 6.18
N GLN A 6 -32.75 19.33 5.71
CA GLN A 6 -32.17 18.25 6.48
C GLN A 6 -30.84 18.73 7.09
N TRP A 7 -30.83 18.92 8.41
CA TRP A 7 -29.66 19.41 9.17
C TRP A 7 -28.51 18.41 9.19
N VAL A 8 -28.79 17.17 8.82
CA VAL A 8 -27.84 16.08 8.69
C VAL A 8 -27.39 16.05 7.24
N THR A 9 -26.17 16.50 6.98
CA THR A 9 -25.53 16.31 5.67
C THR A 9 -25.12 14.85 5.50
N ASN A 10 -25.01 14.37 4.26
CA ASN A 10 -24.52 13.02 3.97
C ASN A 10 -23.15 12.74 4.64
N ALA A 11 -22.31 13.77 4.77
CA ALA A 11 -21.03 13.67 5.47
C ALA A 11 -21.20 13.43 6.98
N SER A 12 -22.17 14.07 7.62
CA SER A 12 -22.45 13.83 9.05
C SER A 12 -23.05 12.45 9.30
N ALA A 13 -23.86 11.93 8.38
CA ALA A 13 -24.37 10.56 8.45
C ALA A 13 -23.23 9.54 8.37
N GLU A 14 -22.31 9.72 7.42
CA GLU A 14 -21.13 8.84 7.26
C GLU A 14 -20.23 8.81 8.50
N VAL A 15 -19.99 9.96 9.15
CA VAL A 15 -19.21 10.01 10.39
C VAL A 15 -19.94 9.31 11.52
N ASN A 16 -21.24 9.52 11.64
CA ASN A 16 -22.06 8.89 12.67
C ASN A 16 -22.09 7.35 12.53
N ASP A 17 -22.18 6.83 11.32
CA ASP A 17 -22.16 5.38 11.08
C ASP A 17 -20.80 4.77 11.48
N LYS A 18 -19.69 5.42 11.10
CA LYS A 18 -18.34 4.98 11.51
C LYS A 18 -18.14 5.02 13.02
N VAL A 19 -18.67 6.05 13.70
CA VAL A 19 -18.60 6.14 15.17
C VAL A 19 -19.33 4.97 15.79
N LYS A 20 -20.51 4.62 15.28
CA LYS A 20 -21.27 3.46 15.76
C LYS A 20 -20.51 2.15 15.58
N ASP A 21 -19.84 1.95 14.45
CA ASP A 21 -19.05 0.73 14.21
C ASP A 21 -17.92 0.59 15.23
N VAL A 22 -17.14 1.66 15.45
CA VAL A 22 -16.02 1.67 16.42
C VAL A 22 -16.52 1.53 17.85
N VAL A 23 -17.67 2.11 18.18
CA VAL A 23 -18.30 1.97 19.49
C VAL A 23 -18.80 0.55 19.71
N ALA A 24 -19.42 -0.08 18.70
CA ALA A 24 -19.89 -1.46 18.79
C ALA A 24 -18.73 -2.46 18.99
N GLU A 25 -17.58 -2.24 18.34
CA GLU A 25 -16.36 -3.02 18.56
C GLU A 25 -15.85 -2.87 20.00
N LYS A 26 -15.79 -1.63 20.52
CA LYS A 26 -15.30 -1.36 21.89
C LYS A 26 -16.25 -1.81 22.99
N ILE A 27 -17.57 -1.77 22.75
CA ILE A 27 -18.57 -2.18 23.75
C ILE A 27 -18.62 -3.70 23.91
N GLN A 28 -18.23 -4.50 22.92
CA GLN A 28 -18.14 -5.96 23.06
C GLN A 28 -17.19 -6.41 24.20
N GLU A 29 -16.28 -5.55 24.65
CA GLU A 29 -15.32 -5.83 25.73
C GLU A 29 -15.78 -5.33 27.12
N ILE A 30 -16.97 -4.73 27.24
CA ILE A 30 -17.34 -3.94 28.42
C ILE A 30 -18.58 -4.52 29.13
N GLU A 31 -18.52 -4.57 30.46
CA GLU A 31 -19.58 -5.10 31.33
C GLU A 31 -20.81 -4.18 31.35
N GLU A 32 -22.00 -4.79 31.32
CA GLU A 32 -23.30 -4.13 31.24
C GLU A 32 -23.49 -3.19 32.44
N GLY A 33 -23.51 -1.87 32.20
CA GLY A 33 -23.60 -0.83 33.24
C GLY A 33 -22.49 0.23 33.22
N THR A 34 -21.49 0.07 32.35
CA THR A 34 -20.42 1.06 32.17
C THR A 34 -20.90 2.27 31.37
N ASP A 35 -20.48 3.47 31.77
CA ASP A 35 -20.75 4.71 31.05
C ASP A 35 -20.11 4.66 29.65
N VAL A 36 -20.95 4.77 28.63
CA VAL A 36 -20.57 4.67 27.21
C VAL A 36 -20.16 6.02 26.62
N ASP A 37 -20.46 7.14 27.28
CA ASP A 37 -20.16 8.48 26.76
C ASP A 37 -18.65 8.71 26.54
N PRO A 38 -17.74 8.27 27.44
CA PRO A 38 -16.30 8.36 27.19
C PRO A 38 -15.84 7.57 25.96
N ILE A 39 -16.50 6.44 25.68
CA ILE A 39 -16.18 5.55 24.55
C ILE A 39 -16.63 6.18 23.24
N ILE A 40 -17.85 6.72 23.21
CA ILE A 40 -18.40 7.44 22.06
C ILE A 40 -17.51 8.65 21.74
N ASN A 41 -17.11 9.42 22.76
CA ASN A 41 -16.23 10.56 22.57
C ASN A 41 -14.84 10.14 22.06
N ALA A 42 -14.25 9.08 22.60
CA ALA A 42 -12.97 8.55 22.13
C ALA A 42 -13.04 8.06 20.67
N ALA A 43 -14.12 7.36 20.29
CA ALA A 43 -14.36 6.91 18.93
C ALA A 43 -14.53 8.08 17.95
N PHE A 44 -15.29 9.11 18.35
CA PHE A 44 -15.47 10.32 17.56
C PHE A 44 -14.14 11.07 17.35
N VAL A 45 -13.33 11.24 18.40
CA VAL A 45 -12.01 11.88 18.31
C VAL A 45 -11.06 11.07 17.42
N GLN A 46 -11.09 9.73 17.50
CA GLN A 46 -10.29 8.86 16.64
C GLN A 46 -10.65 9.06 15.15
N ILE A 47 -11.94 9.00 14.80
CA ILE A 47 -12.42 9.15 13.42
C ILE A 47 -12.15 10.55 12.89
N MET A 48 -12.36 11.58 13.72
CA MET A 48 -12.05 12.96 13.34
C MET A 48 -10.54 13.19 13.24
N GLY A 49 -9.72 12.52 14.04
CA GLY A 49 -8.26 12.55 13.94
C GLY A 49 -7.73 11.85 12.68
N GLU A 50 -8.36 10.75 12.26
CA GLU A 50 -8.06 10.08 11.00
C GLU A 50 -8.50 10.90 9.79
N LYS A 51 -9.72 11.47 9.82
CA LYS A 51 -10.17 12.40 8.78
C LYS A 51 -9.37 13.70 8.80
N SER A 52 -8.91 14.19 9.95
CA SER A 52 -8.11 15.41 10.04
C SER A 52 -6.67 15.23 9.59
N LYS A 53 -6.10 14.02 9.64
CA LYS A 53 -4.86 13.71 8.89
C LYS A 53 -5.01 13.98 7.38
N TYR A 54 -6.24 13.93 6.86
CA TYR A 54 -6.58 14.31 5.49
C TYR A 54 -6.84 15.84 5.32
N ILE A 55 -7.17 16.56 6.40
CA ILE A 55 -7.44 18.02 6.42
C ILE A 55 -6.25 18.84 6.97
N LEU A 56 -5.18 18.18 7.43
CA LEU A 56 -3.90 18.84 7.69
C LEU A 56 -3.34 19.26 6.32
N GLY A 57 -3.60 20.53 5.98
CA GLY A 57 -3.53 21.08 4.64
C GLY A 57 -2.22 20.82 3.90
N GLN A 58 -2.29 21.12 2.60
CA GLN A 58 -1.26 21.03 1.56
C GLN A 58 0.09 21.75 1.90
N GLY A 59 0.75 21.43 3.01
CA GLY A 59 1.94 22.15 3.48
C GLY A 59 2.78 21.48 4.57
N SER A 60 2.33 20.40 5.22
CA SER A 60 3.21 19.59 6.05
C SER A 60 3.02 18.13 5.70
N GLY A 61 3.80 17.68 4.72
CA GLY A 61 3.74 16.33 4.19
C GLY A 61 3.78 15.30 5.31
N ILE A 62 2.98 14.24 5.14
CA ILE A 62 3.21 12.95 5.80
C ILE A 62 4.72 12.70 5.68
N LYS A 63 5.44 12.75 6.79
CA LYS A 63 6.87 12.40 6.78
C LYS A 63 6.91 10.96 6.31
N SER A 64 7.26 10.75 5.04
CA SER A 64 7.51 9.43 4.51
C SER A 64 8.66 8.87 5.32
N ALA A 65 8.36 7.88 6.16
CA ALA A 65 9.33 7.17 6.99
C ALA A 65 10.22 6.24 6.15
N SER A 66 10.57 6.64 4.92
CA SER A 66 11.54 5.94 4.09
C SER A 66 12.86 6.69 4.19
N ARG A 67 13.77 6.14 4.99
CA ARG A 67 15.16 6.60 5.10
C ARG A 67 16.01 6.28 3.86
N ILE A 68 15.42 5.67 2.83
CA ILE A 68 16.12 5.37 1.58
C ILE A 68 16.09 6.60 0.70
N SER A 69 17.28 7.12 0.40
CA SER A 69 17.47 8.24 -0.51
C SER A 69 17.05 7.84 -1.93
N ARG A 70 16.51 8.80 -2.68
CA ARG A 70 16.25 8.63 -4.12
C ARG A 70 17.48 8.11 -4.89
N ASN A 71 18.68 8.50 -4.45
CA ASN A 71 19.93 8.07 -5.05
C ASN A 71 20.20 6.58 -4.79
N GLU A 72 19.94 6.10 -3.57
CA GLU A 72 20.10 4.67 -3.24
C GLU A 72 19.13 3.79 -4.04
N ILE A 73 17.90 4.25 -4.26
CA ILE A 73 16.93 3.55 -5.12
C ILE A 73 17.43 3.48 -6.56
N GLN A 74 18.00 4.59 -7.06
CA GLN A 74 18.52 4.65 -8.42
C GLN A 74 19.75 3.75 -8.61
N GLU A 75 20.66 3.72 -7.64
CA GLU A 75 21.83 2.83 -7.65
C GLU A 75 21.41 1.35 -7.63
N GLN A 76 20.46 0.97 -6.78
CA GLN A 76 19.93 -0.40 -6.73
C GLN A 76 19.28 -0.81 -8.06
N LEU A 77 18.51 0.09 -8.68
CA LEU A 77 17.88 -0.18 -9.97
C LEU A 77 18.93 -0.39 -11.07
N GLN A 78 19.98 0.44 -11.11
CA GLN A 78 21.07 0.29 -12.08
C GLN A 78 21.86 -1.01 -11.87
N ALA A 79 22.12 -1.40 -10.62
CA ALA A 79 22.80 -2.64 -10.30
C ALA A 79 22.01 -3.86 -10.78
N GLN A 80 20.69 -3.88 -10.54
CA GLN A 80 19.81 -4.98 -11.00
C GLN A 80 19.76 -5.08 -12.53
N GLN A 81 19.64 -3.94 -13.23
CA GLN A 81 19.64 -3.93 -14.70
C GLN A 81 20.94 -4.49 -15.28
N LYS A 82 22.07 -4.14 -14.66
CA LYS A 82 23.38 -4.66 -15.09
C LYS A 82 23.50 -6.16 -14.86
N GLU A 83 23.07 -6.64 -13.70
CA GLU A 83 23.07 -8.08 -13.37
C GLU A 83 22.19 -8.88 -14.34
N GLU A 84 21.00 -8.39 -14.64
CA GLU A 84 20.09 -9.01 -15.61
C GLU A 84 20.70 -9.05 -17.02
N GLU A 85 21.35 -7.98 -17.46
CA GLU A 85 22.02 -7.95 -18.76
C GLU A 85 23.20 -8.94 -18.83
N GLU A 86 24.00 -9.06 -17.76
CA GLU A 86 25.09 -10.03 -17.70
C GLU A 86 24.57 -11.47 -17.74
N GLU A 87 23.51 -11.79 -16.99
CA GLU A 87 22.88 -13.11 -17.05
C GLU A 87 22.29 -13.41 -18.43
N ARG A 88 21.67 -12.42 -19.08
CA ARG A 88 21.19 -12.56 -20.46
C ARG A 88 22.34 -12.89 -21.42
N ARG A 89 23.46 -12.17 -21.33
CA ARG A 89 24.66 -12.44 -22.16
C ARG A 89 25.24 -13.84 -21.91
N LYS A 90 25.26 -14.31 -20.67
CA LYS A 90 25.70 -15.68 -20.34
C LYS A 90 24.79 -16.73 -20.98
N ARG A 91 23.46 -16.54 -20.90
CA ARG A 91 22.48 -17.44 -21.53
C ARG A 91 22.66 -17.51 -23.05
N GLU A 92 22.78 -16.36 -23.71
CA GLU A 92 23.03 -16.30 -25.16
C GLU A 92 24.34 -17.01 -25.57
N SER A 93 25.39 -16.88 -24.76
CA SER A 93 26.67 -17.58 -24.98
C SER A 93 26.53 -19.10 -24.87
N VAL A 94 25.82 -19.58 -23.85
CA VAL A 94 25.55 -21.01 -23.65
C VAL A 94 24.69 -21.57 -24.78
N GLU A 95 23.65 -20.83 -25.18
CA GLU A 95 22.76 -21.24 -26.27
C GLU A 95 23.50 -21.38 -27.61
N ARG A 96 24.40 -20.44 -27.91
CA ARG A 96 25.26 -20.53 -29.11
C ARG A 96 26.15 -21.77 -29.08
N LYS A 97 26.82 -22.04 -27.95
CA LYS A 97 27.64 -23.24 -27.79
C LYS A 97 26.82 -24.52 -27.92
N LEU A 98 25.60 -24.53 -27.36
CA LEU A 98 24.70 -25.68 -27.46
C LEU A 98 24.30 -25.94 -28.91
N MET A 99 24.02 -24.89 -29.68
CA MET A 99 23.72 -25.00 -31.11
C MET A 99 24.91 -25.56 -31.90
N GLU A 100 26.13 -25.08 -31.62
CA GLU A 100 27.35 -25.57 -32.25
C GLU A 100 27.58 -27.07 -31.98
N VAL A 101 27.45 -27.50 -30.72
CA VAL A 101 27.57 -28.92 -30.34
C VAL A 101 26.50 -29.78 -31.01
N LYS A 102 25.26 -29.30 -31.10
CA LYS A 102 24.18 -30.01 -31.81
C LYS A 102 24.49 -30.20 -33.28
N ASN A 103 25.00 -29.17 -33.95
CA ASN A 103 25.38 -29.26 -35.36
C ASN A 103 26.51 -30.26 -35.56
N GLN A 104 27.56 -30.24 -34.72
CA GLN A 104 28.65 -31.22 -34.77
C GLN A 104 28.15 -32.66 -34.61
N LEU A 105 27.26 -32.90 -33.64
CA LEU A 105 26.67 -34.23 -33.42
C LEU A 105 25.80 -34.69 -34.60
N GLU A 106 25.11 -33.77 -35.27
CA GLU A 106 24.30 -34.09 -36.45
C GLU A 106 25.19 -34.47 -37.64
N GLU A 107 26.30 -33.76 -37.84
CA GLU A 107 27.29 -34.08 -38.87
C GLU A 107 27.98 -35.43 -38.59
N GLU A 108 28.35 -35.72 -37.34
CA GLU A 108 28.91 -37.04 -36.96
C GLU A 108 27.93 -38.20 -37.17
N ARG A 109 26.61 -37.97 -37.07
CA ARG A 109 25.60 -39.01 -37.35
C ARG A 109 25.32 -39.24 -38.83
N LYS A 110 25.71 -38.29 -39.69
CA LYS A 110 25.56 -38.39 -41.15
C LYS A 110 26.78 -39.04 -41.81
N ASN A 111 27.93 -39.01 -41.15
CA ASN A 111 29.13 -39.77 -41.53
C ASN A 111 29.09 -41.21 -41.04
#